data_AF-A0A8S4H5E4-F1
#
_entry.id   AF-A0A8S4H5E4-F1
#
_cell.length_a   1.000
_cell.length_b   1.000
_cell.length_c   1.000
_cell.angle_alpha   90.00
_cell.angle_beta   90.00
_cell.angle_gamma   90.00
#
_symmetry.space_group_name_H-M   'P 1'
#
loop_
_entity.id
_entity.type
_entity.pdbx_description
1 polymer ?
#
loop_
_entity_poly.entity_id
_entity_poly.type
_entity_poly.pdbx_seq_one_letter_code
_entity_poly.pdbx_strand_id
1 'polypeptide(L)'
;MAKKKKSAENGSRGAGAGAAPTPLSEHAAFFDMLVELIPARYISDHTDRVDLRHLKKSERRALKKEARRAGADSKRQRLDPDATEERIARQQQKQFERGIGVSLVVGGPQLSREELQARLQQRVEEIRAQQRQASKDGIKRLAALSPADRAREWRERQLARAGARAAAGAEEGGVSDPGSDSAGGGGSEGAGAGDAAEEEELAFGRVEGGEGAGAKRKRVSKAAALSKAEAKRAKLQELEGTEEGAALRRQQALQAAMARVKGERVLDDPKLIRKALKREQKQKQKSAKAWAERNKAAEAARKEQQQKRSDNLTARKKAKAERRIAKREKKLMRPGFEGRRGSTVN
;
A
#
# COMPACT_ATOMS: atom_id res chain seq x y z
N MET A 1 -16.59 -56.19 -45.22
CA MET A 1 -15.33 -55.41 -45.19
C MET A 1 -15.21 -54.74 -43.83
N ALA A 2 -13.96 -54.65 -43.33
CA ALA A 2 -13.50 -54.00 -42.09
C ALA A 2 -13.85 -54.65 -40.73
N LYS A 3 -12.78 -54.92 -39.97
CA LYS A 3 -12.68 -55.79 -38.79
C LYS A 3 -13.15 -55.09 -37.50
N LYS A 4 -13.87 -55.86 -36.67
CA LYS A 4 -14.33 -55.51 -35.32
C LYS A 4 -13.14 -55.54 -34.35
N LYS A 5 -12.94 -54.44 -33.60
CA LYS A 5 -11.89 -54.29 -32.58
C LYS A 5 -12.13 -55.26 -31.41
N LYS A 6 -11.08 -55.98 -31.01
CA LYS A 6 -11.02 -56.84 -29.82
C LYS A 6 -10.59 -55.99 -28.62
N SER A 7 -11.45 -55.81 -27.65
CA SER A 7 -11.14 -55.30 -26.31
C SER A 7 -10.53 -56.44 -25.48
N ALA A 8 -9.30 -56.28 -25.02
CA ALA A 8 -8.69 -57.14 -24.02
C ALA A 8 -8.70 -56.41 -22.68
N GLU A 9 -9.66 -56.82 -21.85
CA GLU A 9 -9.72 -56.58 -20.42
C GLU A 9 -8.78 -57.61 -19.78
N ASN A 10 -7.69 -57.16 -19.15
CA ASN A 10 -6.85 -58.02 -18.32
C ASN A 10 -7.03 -57.58 -16.87
N GLY A 11 -7.93 -58.29 -16.19
CA GLY A 11 -8.08 -58.23 -14.75
C GLY A 11 -6.85 -58.74 -14.03
N SER A 12 -6.52 -58.03 -12.94
CA SER A 12 -6.28 -58.61 -11.61
C SER A 12 -5.69 -60.02 -11.59
N ARG A 13 -4.35 -60.11 -11.59
CA ARG A 13 -3.65 -61.22 -10.94
C ARG A 13 -3.39 -60.83 -9.50
N GLY A 14 -4.07 -61.53 -8.60
CA GLY A 14 -3.97 -61.37 -7.17
C GLY A 14 -2.61 -61.74 -6.59
N ALA A 15 -2.32 -61.11 -5.47
CA ALA A 15 -1.59 -61.59 -4.31
C ALA A 15 -0.62 -62.76 -4.55
N GLY A 16 0.62 -62.41 -4.90
CA GLY A 16 1.78 -63.26 -4.64
C GLY A 16 2.27 -63.02 -3.21
N ALA A 17 2.05 -64.01 -2.35
CA ALA A 17 2.64 -64.10 -1.03
C ALA A 17 4.18 -64.15 -1.09
N GLY A 18 4.83 -63.46 -0.14
CA GLY A 18 6.15 -63.85 0.37
C GLY A 18 7.36 -63.64 -0.54
N ALA A 19 7.47 -62.54 -1.28
CA ALA A 19 8.76 -62.15 -1.83
C ALA A 19 9.64 -61.67 -0.67
N ALA A 20 10.70 -62.42 -0.34
CA ALA A 20 11.72 -62.00 0.62
C ALA A 20 12.17 -60.57 0.28
N PRO A 21 12.36 -59.69 1.29
CA PRO A 21 12.74 -58.32 1.05
C PRO A 21 14.05 -58.34 0.24
N THR A 22 13.96 -57.87 -1.00
CA THR A 22 15.17 -57.73 -1.81
C THR A 22 16.05 -56.70 -1.11
N PRO A 23 17.38 -56.78 -1.21
CA PRO A 23 18.28 -55.82 -0.55
C PRO A 23 17.92 -54.37 -0.95
N LEU A 24 17.42 -54.17 -2.16
CA LEU A 24 16.91 -52.87 -2.62
C LEU A 24 15.68 -52.38 -1.83
N SER A 25 14.77 -53.28 -1.48
CA SER A 25 13.59 -52.99 -0.65
C SER A 25 13.97 -52.71 0.80
N GLU A 26 14.97 -53.41 1.34
CA GLU A 26 15.50 -53.15 2.69
C GLU A 26 16.20 -51.80 2.75
N HIS A 27 17.00 -51.47 1.73
CA HIS A 27 17.61 -50.16 1.61
C HIS A 27 16.55 -49.06 1.45
N ALA A 28 15.52 -49.25 0.63
CA ALA A 28 14.43 -48.28 0.50
C ALA A 28 13.72 -48.03 1.83
N ALA A 29 13.35 -49.09 2.56
CA ALA A 29 12.74 -48.98 3.88
C ALA A 29 13.65 -48.28 4.91
N PHE A 30 14.96 -48.55 4.87
CA PHE A 30 15.94 -47.87 5.72
C PHE A 30 16.07 -46.38 5.38
N PHE A 31 16.06 -46.01 4.11
CA PHE A 31 16.08 -44.60 3.69
C PHE A 31 14.79 -43.87 4.07
N ASP A 32 13.63 -44.51 3.94
CA ASP A 32 12.36 -43.94 4.39
C ASP A 32 12.36 -43.72 5.90
N MET A 33 12.84 -44.68 6.69
CA MET A 33 13.05 -44.51 8.14
C MET A 33 14.02 -43.36 8.48
N LEU A 34 15.10 -43.19 7.72
CA LEU A 34 16.04 -42.08 7.92
C LEU A 34 15.41 -40.73 7.60
N VAL A 35 14.57 -40.65 6.56
CA VAL A 35 13.84 -39.44 6.18
C VAL A 35 12.79 -39.10 7.23
N GLU A 36 12.10 -40.10 7.79
CA GLU A 36 11.12 -39.91 8.88
C GLU A 36 11.75 -39.45 10.20
N LEU A 37 13.01 -39.82 10.46
CA LEU A 37 13.74 -39.39 11.65
C LEU A 37 14.09 -37.89 11.62
N ILE A 38 14.17 -37.30 10.43
CA ILE A 38 14.42 -35.87 10.27
C ILE A 38 13.09 -35.13 10.51
N PRO A 39 13.01 -34.24 11.52
CA PRO A 39 11.80 -33.49 11.76
C PRO A 39 11.38 -32.71 10.51
N ALA A 40 10.09 -32.74 10.17
CA ALA A 40 9.54 -32.11 8.96
C ALA A 40 9.96 -30.64 8.78
N ARG A 41 10.28 -29.93 9.88
CA ARG A 41 10.85 -28.58 9.85
C ARG A 41 12.11 -28.44 8.97
N TYR A 42 12.90 -29.50 8.79
CA TYR A 42 14.16 -29.46 8.06
C TYR A 42 14.06 -30.02 6.63
N ILE A 43 13.00 -30.76 6.30
CA ILE A 43 12.75 -31.30 4.95
C ILE A 43 11.83 -30.36 4.16
N SER A 44 10.88 -29.70 4.82
CA SER A 44 9.84 -28.89 4.15
C SER A 44 10.29 -27.51 3.65
N ASP A 45 11.57 -27.14 3.81
CA ASP A 45 12.07 -25.83 3.36
C ASP A 45 12.34 -25.76 1.84
N HIS A 46 12.17 -26.88 1.12
CA HIS A 46 12.18 -26.92 -0.34
C HIS A 46 10.78 -27.21 -0.93
N THR A 47 9.97 -26.15 -0.94
CA THR A 47 9.06 -25.80 -2.04
C THR A 47 7.90 -26.74 -2.41
N ASP A 48 6.84 -26.77 -1.58
CA ASP A 48 5.46 -26.96 -2.08
C ASP A 48 4.92 -25.72 -2.83
N ARG A 49 5.72 -24.65 -2.87
CA ARG A 49 5.43 -23.47 -3.69
C ARG A 49 5.67 -23.82 -5.14
N VAL A 50 4.61 -24.23 -5.82
CA VAL A 50 4.61 -24.42 -7.27
C VAL A 50 5.12 -23.14 -7.94
N ASP A 51 6.32 -23.22 -8.52
CA ASP A 51 6.91 -22.10 -9.24
C ASP A 51 6.10 -21.81 -10.50
N LEU A 52 5.21 -20.83 -10.38
CA LEU A 52 4.30 -20.36 -11.43
C LEU A 52 5.03 -19.86 -12.70
N ARG A 53 6.36 -19.78 -12.69
CA ARG A 53 7.16 -19.37 -13.84
C ARG A 53 7.27 -20.48 -14.89
N HIS A 54 7.26 -21.75 -14.48
CA HIS A 54 7.50 -22.90 -15.34
C HIS A 54 6.23 -23.62 -15.81
N LEU A 55 5.06 -23.20 -15.32
CA LEU A 55 3.76 -23.74 -15.74
C LEU A 55 3.22 -23.08 -17.02
N LYS A 56 2.39 -23.83 -17.75
CA LYS A 56 1.67 -23.29 -18.92
C LYS A 56 0.78 -22.12 -18.48
N LYS A 57 0.53 -21.18 -19.40
CA LYS A 57 -0.24 -19.96 -19.12
C LYS A 57 -1.66 -20.26 -18.61
N SER A 58 -2.28 -21.36 -19.05
CA SER A 58 -3.59 -21.85 -18.59
C SER A 58 -3.54 -22.33 -17.14
N GLU A 59 -2.62 -23.23 -16.82
CA GLU A 59 -2.42 -23.80 -15.48
C GLU A 59 -2.06 -22.71 -14.46
N ARG A 60 -1.20 -21.77 -14.83
CA ARG A 60 -0.88 -20.61 -13.99
C ARG A 60 -2.09 -19.73 -13.69
N ARG A 61 -3.00 -19.58 -14.65
CA ARG A 61 -4.25 -18.82 -14.45
C ARG A 61 -5.21 -19.58 -13.54
N ALA A 62 -5.28 -20.91 -13.67
CA ALA A 62 -6.09 -21.77 -12.81
C ALA A 62 -5.61 -21.71 -11.35
N LEU A 63 -4.32 -21.97 -11.10
CA LEU A 63 -3.72 -21.88 -9.75
C LEU A 63 -3.90 -20.50 -9.12
N LYS A 64 -3.76 -19.42 -9.89
CA LYS A 64 -3.98 -18.06 -9.38
C LYS A 64 -5.45 -17.80 -9.05
N LYS A 65 -6.39 -18.43 -9.77
CA LYS A 65 -7.82 -18.33 -9.51
C LYS A 65 -8.19 -19.12 -8.26
N GLU A 66 -7.62 -20.31 -8.09
CA GLU A 66 -7.78 -21.16 -6.91
C GLU A 66 -7.21 -20.49 -5.66
N ALA A 67 -5.99 -19.95 -5.73
CA ALA A 67 -5.40 -19.21 -4.61
C ALA A 67 -6.24 -17.99 -4.20
N ARG A 68 -6.87 -17.30 -5.18
CA ARG A 68 -7.80 -16.20 -4.90
C ARG A 68 -9.11 -16.68 -4.26
N ARG A 69 -9.62 -17.83 -4.68
CA ARG A 69 -10.81 -18.46 -4.09
C ARG A 69 -10.52 -18.91 -2.66
N ALA A 70 -9.46 -19.68 -2.45
CA ALA A 70 -8.99 -20.09 -1.14
C ALA A 70 -8.81 -18.90 -0.19
N GLY A 71 -8.19 -17.81 -0.66
CA GLY A 71 -8.05 -16.59 0.15
C GLY A 71 -9.36 -15.86 0.43
N ALA A 72 -10.39 -16.00 -0.41
CA ALA A 72 -11.74 -15.50 -0.14
C ALA A 72 -12.49 -16.43 0.84
N ASP A 73 -12.32 -17.74 0.68
CA ASP A 73 -12.95 -18.76 1.52
C ASP A 73 -12.38 -18.72 2.95
N SER A 74 -11.06 -18.54 3.12
CA SER A 74 -10.46 -18.32 4.45
C SER A 74 -10.96 -17.04 5.13
N LYS A 75 -11.30 -15.99 4.34
CA LYS A 75 -11.89 -14.77 4.89
C LYS A 75 -13.34 -14.99 5.30
N ARG A 76 -14.09 -15.80 4.55
CA ARG A 76 -15.46 -16.21 4.90
C ARG A 76 -15.46 -17.05 6.18
N GLN A 77 -14.62 -18.09 6.23
CA GLN A 77 -14.42 -18.93 7.42
C GLN A 77 -13.96 -18.16 8.65
N ARG A 78 -13.24 -17.04 8.48
CA ARG A 78 -12.87 -16.15 9.60
C ARG A 78 -14.06 -15.34 10.13
N LEU A 79 -15.08 -15.12 9.33
CA LEU A 79 -16.28 -14.34 9.65
C LEU A 79 -17.50 -15.22 9.98
N ASP A 80 -17.41 -16.54 9.81
CA ASP A 80 -18.47 -17.48 10.15
C ASP A 80 -18.52 -17.68 11.69
N PRO A 81 -19.67 -17.43 12.34
CA PRO A 81 -19.78 -17.46 13.81
C PRO A 81 -19.50 -18.85 14.37
N ASP A 82 -20.04 -19.91 13.76
CA ASP A 82 -19.87 -21.30 14.22
C ASP A 82 -18.39 -21.73 14.21
N ALA A 83 -17.64 -21.33 13.17
CA ALA A 83 -16.20 -21.60 13.09
C ALA A 83 -15.38 -20.82 14.12
N THR A 84 -15.88 -19.68 14.61
CA THR A 84 -15.24 -18.95 15.71
C THR A 84 -15.47 -19.63 17.06
N GLU A 85 -16.65 -20.19 17.30
CA GLU A 85 -16.97 -20.93 18.52
C GLU A 85 -16.12 -22.20 18.63
N GLU A 86 -15.98 -22.95 17.54
CA GLU A 86 -15.11 -24.13 17.49
C GLU A 86 -13.64 -23.78 17.74
N ARG A 87 -13.15 -22.65 17.21
CA ARG A 87 -11.78 -22.19 17.45
C ARG A 87 -11.54 -21.80 18.90
N ILE A 88 -12.53 -21.16 19.54
CA ILE A 88 -12.48 -20.80 20.96
C ILE A 88 -12.48 -22.07 21.81
N ALA A 89 -13.35 -23.04 21.52
CA ALA A 89 -13.40 -24.32 22.21
C ALA A 89 -12.07 -25.09 22.10
N ARG A 90 -11.48 -25.16 20.90
CA ARG A 90 -10.15 -25.76 20.68
C ARG A 90 -9.05 -25.02 21.43
N GLN A 91 -9.12 -23.69 21.50
CA GLN A 91 -8.14 -22.89 22.25
C GLN A 91 -8.26 -23.15 23.76
N GLN A 92 -9.48 -23.27 24.28
CA GLN A 92 -9.75 -23.60 25.69
C GLN A 92 -9.28 -25.02 26.04
N GLN A 93 -9.58 -26.02 25.20
CA GLN A 93 -9.05 -27.38 25.38
C GLN A 93 -7.52 -27.38 25.36
N LYS A 94 -6.89 -26.66 24.44
CA LYS A 94 -5.42 -26.60 24.35
C LYS A 94 -4.77 -25.83 25.51
N GLN A 95 -5.49 -24.89 26.13
CA GLN A 95 -5.06 -24.20 27.35
C GLN A 95 -5.16 -25.13 28.56
N PHE A 96 -6.22 -25.94 28.62
CA PHE A 96 -6.43 -26.97 29.64
C PHE A 96 -5.35 -28.07 29.54
N GLU A 97 -5.07 -28.57 28.34
CA GLU A 97 -4.02 -29.56 28.07
C GLU A 97 -2.60 -29.04 28.35
N ARG A 98 -2.35 -27.73 28.14
CA ARG A 98 -1.03 -27.14 28.39
C ARG A 98 -0.77 -26.82 29.86
N GLY A 99 -1.72 -27.08 30.76
CA GLY A 99 -1.53 -26.88 32.20
C GLY A 99 -1.19 -25.45 32.60
N ILE A 100 -1.48 -24.45 31.74
CA ILE A 100 -1.33 -23.03 32.10
C ILE A 100 -2.62 -22.60 32.80
N GLY A 101 -2.85 -23.20 33.97
CA GLY A 101 -3.72 -22.64 34.97
C GLY A 101 -2.96 -21.53 35.68
N VAL A 102 -2.92 -20.33 35.09
CA VAL A 102 -2.75 -19.14 35.94
C VAL A 102 -4.06 -18.99 36.70
N SER A 103 -4.18 -19.71 37.80
CA SER A 103 -5.11 -19.39 38.87
C SER A 103 -4.60 -18.10 39.50
N LEU A 104 -4.84 -16.97 38.83
CA LEU A 104 -4.87 -15.70 39.53
C LEU A 104 -6.13 -15.76 40.39
N VAL A 105 -5.98 -16.27 41.62
CA VAL A 105 -6.95 -16.12 42.69
C VAL A 105 -7.08 -14.62 42.93
N VAL A 106 -7.98 -13.96 42.20
CA VAL A 106 -8.51 -12.67 42.58
C VAL A 106 -9.64 -12.98 43.55
N GLY A 107 -9.28 -13.19 44.81
CA GLY A 107 -10.21 -13.28 45.94
C GLY A 107 -10.81 -11.91 46.26
N GLY A 108 -11.45 -11.27 45.29
CA GLY A 108 -12.29 -10.10 45.47
C GLY A 108 -13.74 -10.46 45.17
N PRO A 109 -14.73 -9.79 45.80
CA PRO A 109 -16.13 -10.03 45.49
C PRO A 109 -16.35 -9.89 43.99
N GLN A 110 -16.97 -10.92 43.39
CA GLN A 110 -17.26 -10.98 41.96
C GLN A 110 -18.19 -9.83 41.60
N LEU A 111 -17.61 -8.73 41.12
CA LEU A 111 -18.34 -7.55 40.68
C LEU A 111 -19.31 -7.98 39.59
N SER A 112 -20.59 -7.66 39.78
CA SER A 112 -21.63 -8.03 38.84
C SER A 112 -21.30 -7.48 37.45
N ARG A 113 -21.76 -8.18 36.41
CA ARG A 113 -21.53 -7.77 35.01
C ARG A 113 -21.94 -6.32 34.75
N GLU A 114 -22.97 -5.86 35.46
CA GLU A 114 -23.50 -4.50 35.39
C GLU A 114 -22.55 -3.48 36.03
N GLU A 115 -21.96 -3.80 37.19
CA GLU A 115 -20.94 -2.94 37.83
C GLU A 115 -19.67 -2.84 37.00
N LEU A 116 -19.27 -3.91 36.32
CA LEU A 116 -18.16 -3.90 35.37
C LEU A 116 -18.44 -3.02 34.15
N GLN A 117 -19.66 -3.09 33.61
CA GLN A 117 -20.08 -2.22 32.50
C GLN A 117 -20.15 -0.75 32.93
N ALA A 118 -20.68 -0.48 34.13
CA ALA A 118 -20.73 0.87 34.69
C ALA A 118 -19.32 1.46 34.90
N ARG A 119 -18.40 0.67 35.48
CA ARG A 119 -17.00 1.08 35.64
C ARG A 119 -16.30 1.31 34.31
N LEU A 120 -16.56 0.48 33.30
CA LEU A 120 -16.02 0.66 31.96
C LEU A 120 -16.54 1.95 31.32
N GLN A 121 -17.84 2.22 31.42
CA GLN A 121 -18.45 3.44 30.89
C GLN A 121 -17.89 4.68 31.58
N GLN A 122 -17.78 4.68 32.91
CA GLN A 122 -17.14 5.74 33.69
C GLN A 122 -15.69 5.96 33.24
N ARG A 123 -14.91 4.88 33.06
CA ARG A 123 -13.53 4.99 32.58
C ARG A 123 -13.42 5.55 31.17
N VAL A 124 -14.33 5.18 30.27
CA VAL A 124 -14.40 5.73 28.91
C VAL A 124 -14.78 7.21 28.94
N GLU A 125 -15.70 7.61 29.82
CA GLU A 125 -16.10 9.00 30.00
C GLU A 125 -14.99 9.85 30.62
N GLU A 126 -14.25 9.33 31.59
CA GLU A 126 -13.03 9.95 32.13
C GLU A 126 -12.00 10.20 31.04
N ILE A 127 -11.70 9.20 30.20
CA ILE A 127 -10.74 9.34 29.10
C ILE A 127 -11.24 10.40 28.09
N ARG A 128 -12.54 10.41 27.78
CA ARG A 128 -13.14 11.43 26.90
C ARG A 128 -13.09 12.82 27.54
N ALA A 129 -13.29 12.93 28.85
CA ALA A 129 -13.21 14.19 29.59
C ALA A 129 -11.76 14.71 29.63
N GLN A 130 -10.78 13.83 29.87
CA GLN A 130 -9.35 14.15 29.80
C GLN A 130 -8.94 14.65 28.42
N GLN A 131 -9.40 14.02 27.34
CA GLN A 131 -9.14 14.48 25.96
C GLN A 131 -9.78 15.85 25.66
N ARG A 132 -10.98 16.11 26.20
CA ARG A 132 -11.64 17.43 26.10
C ARG A 132 -10.90 18.49 26.89
N GLN A 133 -10.41 18.18 28.08
CA GLN A 133 -9.61 19.10 28.91
C GLN A 133 -8.27 19.38 28.24
N ALA A 134 -7.54 18.36 27.77
CA ALA A 134 -6.29 18.53 27.04
C ALA A 134 -6.46 19.38 25.75
N SER A 135 -7.59 19.25 25.07
CA SER A 135 -7.92 20.08 23.91
C SER A 135 -8.18 21.54 24.32
N LYS A 136 -8.92 21.78 25.41
CA LYS A 136 -9.18 23.13 25.95
C LYS A 136 -7.89 23.79 26.44
N ASP A 137 -7.03 23.04 27.13
CA ASP A 137 -5.76 23.52 27.64
C ASP A 137 -4.78 23.79 26.49
N GLY A 138 -4.80 22.98 25.44
CA GLY A 138 -4.07 23.26 24.20
C GLY A 138 -4.53 24.55 23.51
N ILE A 139 -5.84 24.80 23.44
CA ILE A 139 -6.38 26.05 22.89
C ILE A 139 -6.01 27.26 23.76
N LYS A 140 -6.09 27.14 25.10
CA LYS A 140 -5.70 28.20 26.03
C LYS A 140 -4.21 28.52 25.96
N ARG A 141 -3.35 27.49 25.88
CA ARG A 141 -1.91 27.66 25.68
C ARG A 141 -1.64 28.40 24.37
N LEU A 142 -2.20 27.95 23.26
CA LEU A 142 -2.05 28.63 21.96
C LEU A 142 -2.59 30.06 21.97
N ALA A 143 -3.66 30.35 22.72
CA ALA A 143 -4.21 31.69 22.84
C ALA A 143 -3.34 32.63 23.71
N ALA A 144 -2.60 32.09 24.68
CA ALA A 144 -1.69 32.84 25.55
C ALA A 144 -0.33 33.17 24.88
N LEU A 145 0.05 32.44 23.83
CA LEU A 145 1.27 32.72 23.08
C LEU A 145 1.08 33.86 22.06
N SER A 146 2.08 34.73 21.99
CA SER A 146 2.19 35.77 20.95
C SER A 146 2.07 35.15 19.55
N PRO A 147 1.46 35.83 18.57
CA PRO A 147 1.39 35.34 17.19
C PRO A 147 2.74 34.91 16.61
N ALA A 148 3.84 35.56 17.01
CA ALA A 148 5.20 35.22 16.58
C ALA A 148 5.70 33.88 17.16
N ASP A 149 5.44 33.62 18.43
CA ASP A 149 5.86 32.39 19.11
C ASP A 149 5.05 31.18 18.64
N ARG A 150 3.75 31.38 18.35
CA ARG A 150 2.92 30.36 17.68
C ARG A 150 3.48 29.94 16.33
N ALA A 151 4.04 30.87 15.56
CA ALA A 151 4.66 30.57 14.27
C ALA A 151 5.99 29.81 14.43
N ARG A 152 6.75 30.09 15.49
CA ARG A 152 7.99 29.37 15.83
C ARG A 152 7.71 27.92 16.24
N GLU A 153 6.78 27.70 17.17
CA GLU A 153 6.38 26.35 17.59
C GLU A 153 5.80 25.53 16.42
N TRP A 154 5.04 26.17 15.53
CA TRP A 154 4.51 25.49 14.34
C TRP A 154 5.65 25.04 13.40
N ARG A 155 6.66 25.89 13.17
CA ARG A 155 7.83 25.56 12.34
C ARG A 155 8.66 24.44 12.96
N GLU A 156 8.92 24.50 14.26
CA GLU A 156 9.65 23.46 14.99
C GLU A 156 8.90 22.12 14.93
N ARG A 157 7.57 22.13 15.06
CA ARG A 157 6.74 20.93 14.91
C ARG A 157 6.75 20.36 13.49
N GLN A 158 6.86 21.20 12.46
CA GLN A 158 7.05 20.72 11.08
C GLN A 158 8.43 20.10 10.89
N LEU A 159 9.48 20.72 11.44
CA LEU A 159 10.85 20.18 11.39
C LEU A 159 10.95 18.85 12.15
N ALA A 160 10.36 18.74 13.34
CA ALA A 160 10.29 17.50 14.11
C ALA A 160 9.50 16.40 13.36
N ARG A 161 8.41 16.75 12.68
CA ARG A 161 7.66 15.82 11.82
C ARG A 161 8.44 15.39 10.59
N ALA A 162 9.20 16.30 9.98
CA ALA A 162 10.08 15.99 8.87
C ALA A 162 11.24 15.07 9.31
N GLY A 163 11.85 15.36 10.47
CA GLY A 163 12.87 14.52 11.10
C GLY A 163 12.35 13.14 11.46
N ALA A 164 11.16 13.03 12.05
CA ALA A 164 10.53 11.75 12.35
C ALA A 164 10.18 10.93 11.09
N ARG A 165 9.79 11.60 9.99
CA ARG A 165 9.56 10.94 8.69
C ARG A 165 10.88 10.50 8.03
N ALA A 166 11.94 11.27 8.18
CA ALA A 166 13.28 10.90 7.72
C ALA A 166 13.83 9.69 8.52
N ALA A 167 13.62 9.67 9.84
CA ALA A 167 13.99 8.55 10.70
C ALA A 167 13.15 7.28 10.41
N ALA A 168 11.83 7.41 10.25
CA ALA A 168 10.96 6.29 9.85
C ALA A 168 11.27 5.77 8.44
N GLY A 169 11.75 6.63 7.53
CA GLY A 169 12.25 6.24 6.21
C GLY A 169 13.65 5.60 6.23
N ALA A 170 14.38 5.70 7.34
CA ALA A 170 15.71 5.11 7.51
C ALA A 170 15.67 3.70 8.11
N GLU A 171 14.63 3.35 8.87
CA GLU A 171 14.49 2.02 9.48
C GLU A 171 13.78 0.98 8.59
N GLU A 172 12.92 1.42 7.65
CA GLU A 172 12.29 0.54 6.66
C GLU A 172 13.19 0.37 5.43
N GLY A 173 14.12 -0.57 5.51
CA GLY A 173 14.89 -1.05 4.38
C GLY A 173 14.03 -1.72 3.31
N GLY A 174 13.76 -1.02 2.20
CA GLY A 174 13.64 -1.63 0.88
C GLY A 174 12.28 -1.54 0.15
N VAL A 175 12.06 -0.45 -0.57
CA VAL A 175 11.76 -0.43 -2.03
C VAL A 175 11.68 1.04 -2.46
N SER A 176 12.60 1.45 -3.32
CA SER A 176 12.69 2.81 -3.85
C SER A 176 11.79 3.00 -5.07
N ASP A 177 10.83 3.93 -4.98
CA ASP A 177 10.23 4.62 -6.14
C ASP A 177 10.64 6.10 -6.06
N PRO A 178 11.49 6.62 -6.98
CA PRO A 178 11.93 8.01 -6.93
C PRO A 178 11.04 8.87 -7.84
N GLY A 179 10.26 9.78 -7.26
CA GLY A 179 9.59 10.81 -8.05
C GLY A 179 8.59 11.66 -7.28
N SER A 180 9.07 12.67 -6.56
CA SER A 180 8.23 13.79 -6.13
C SER A 180 9.09 15.00 -5.71
N ASP A 181 9.83 15.57 -6.65
CA ASP A 181 10.22 16.98 -6.55
C ASP A 181 9.08 17.79 -7.16
N SER A 182 8.20 18.30 -6.29
CA SER A 182 7.09 19.17 -6.68
C SER A 182 7.60 20.60 -6.76
N ALA A 183 7.99 21.00 -7.96
CA ALA A 183 8.09 22.40 -8.35
C ALA A 183 6.72 22.93 -8.78
N GLY A 184 6.39 24.14 -8.29
CA GLY A 184 5.29 25.02 -8.73
C GLY A 184 4.07 24.99 -7.81
N GLY A 185 3.55 26.10 -7.28
CA GLY A 185 3.84 27.52 -7.44
C GLY A 185 2.57 28.35 -7.21
N GLY A 186 2.69 29.63 -6.81
CA GLY A 186 1.82 30.70 -7.32
C GLY A 186 1.03 31.59 -6.35
N GLY A 187 1.38 32.89 -6.35
CA GLY A 187 0.51 34.07 -6.15
C GLY A 187 0.78 34.87 -4.87
N SER A 188 0.92 36.20 -4.83
CA SER A 188 0.77 37.28 -5.81
C SER A 188 1.28 38.60 -5.16
N GLU A 189 1.96 39.42 -5.99
CA GLU A 189 2.14 40.88 -5.99
C GLU A 189 2.20 41.73 -4.70
N GLY A 190 3.27 42.54 -4.63
CA GLY A 190 3.40 43.71 -3.78
C GLY A 190 4.73 44.41 -4.04
N ALA A 191 4.73 45.43 -4.91
CA ALA A 191 5.87 46.30 -5.17
C ALA A 191 6.19 47.17 -3.94
N GLY A 192 7.46 47.30 -3.61
CA GLY A 192 7.98 48.23 -2.58
C GLY A 192 9.50 48.19 -2.55
N ALA A 193 10.12 49.33 -2.82
CA ALA A 193 11.54 49.51 -3.09
C ALA A 193 12.42 49.46 -1.83
N GLY A 194 13.71 49.15 -2.06
CA GLY A 194 14.84 49.49 -1.19
C GLY A 194 15.10 48.54 -0.02
N ASP A 195 16.15 47.74 -0.07
CA ASP A 195 17.46 48.11 0.47
C ASP A 195 18.46 46.96 0.25
N ALA A 196 19.70 47.32 -0.05
CA ALA A 196 20.79 46.37 -0.27
C ALA A 196 21.27 45.83 1.09
N ALA A 197 21.09 44.53 1.33
CA ALA A 197 21.76 43.84 2.42
C ALA A 197 22.09 42.41 1.97
N GLU A 198 23.39 42.18 1.83
CA GLU A 198 24.14 40.93 1.72
C GLU A 198 23.31 39.64 1.92
N GLU A 199 22.98 38.98 0.80
CA GLU A 199 22.61 37.56 0.85
C GLU A 199 23.91 36.75 1.01
N GLU A 200 24.23 36.40 2.25
CA GLU A 200 25.12 35.26 2.50
C GLU A 200 24.49 34.01 1.84
N GLU A 201 25.18 33.51 0.82
CA GLU A 201 24.98 32.21 0.21
C GLU A 201 25.22 31.13 1.29
N LEU A 202 24.19 30.82 2.07
CA LEU A 202 24.22 29.74 3.06
C LEU A 202 24.31 28.38 2.35
N ALA A 203 25.54 28.04 1.97
CA ALA A 203 25.93 26.70 1.58
C ALA A 203 25.74 25.78 2.79
N PHE A 204 24.70 24.95 2.77
CA PHE A 204 24.54 23.87 3.74
C PHE A 204 25.78 22.97 3.70
N GLY A 205 26.61 23.08 4.73
CA GLY A 205 27.85 22.35 4.90
C GLY A 205 27.63 20.86 4.65
N ARG A 206 28.32 20.35 3.63
CA ARG A 206 28.56 18.92 3.47
C ARG A 206 29.48 18.51 4.61
N VAL A 207 28.88 18.01 5.68
CA VAL A 207 29.59 17.39 6.80
C VAL A 207 30.48 16.28 6.24
N GLU A 208 31.79 16.51 6.31
CA GLU A 208 32.84 15.50 6.12
C GLU A 208 32.76 14.51 7.28
N GLY A 209 31.83 13.58 7.18
CA GLY A 209 31.78 12.39 8.01
C GLY A 209 32.40 11.23 7.27
N GLY A 210 33.63 10.86 7.66
CA GLY A 210 34.17 9.50 7.62
C GLY A 210 34.14 8.73 6.30
N GLU A 211 35.32 8.50 5.75
CA GLU A 211 35.63 7.38 4.85
C GLU A 211 34.94 6.09 5.30
N GLY A 212 34.10 5.49 4.43
CA GLY A 212 33.58 4.14 4.67
C GLY A 212 32.14 3.82 4.28
N ALA A 213 31.60 4.33 3.16
CA ALA A 213 30.51 3.63 2.45
C ALA A 213 30.36 4.17 1.02
N GLY A 214 30.62 3.32 0.02
CA GLY A 214 30.62 3.69 -1.40
C GLY A 214 29.36 4.44 -1.83
N ALA A 215 29.48 5.75 -2.03
CA ALA A 215 28.47 6.58 -2.67
C ALA A 215 28.17 5.97 -4.04
N LYS A 216 26.98 5.36 -4.19
CA LYS A 216 26.52 4.79 -5.47
C LYS A 216 26.56 5.92 -6.50
N ARG A 217 27.55 5.90 -7.38
CA ARG A 217 27.72 6.89 -8.45
C ARG A 217 26.38 7.08 -9.15
N LYS A 218 25.86 8.32 -9.16
CA LYS A 218 24.61 8.66 -9.84
C LYS A 218 24.70 8.17 -11.29
N ARG A 219 23.78 7.29 -11.67
CA ARG A 219 23.72 6.77 -13.04
C ARG A 219 23.48 7.95 -13.99
N VAL A 220 24.24 8.00 -15.08
CA VAL A 220 24.07 9.02 -16.12
C VAL A 220 22.62 9.00 -16.62
N SER A 221 22.02 10.17 -16.79
CA SER A 221 20.64 10.26 -17.29
C SER A 221 20.53 9.62 -18.69
N LYS A 222 19.41 8.98 -18.99
CA LYS A 222 19.21 8.31 -20.29
C LYS A 222 19.28 9.29 -21.47
N ALA A 223 18.90 10.55 -21.27
CA ALA A 223 19.05 11.60 -22.27
C ALA A 223 20.53 11.94 -22.53
N ALA A 224 21.33 12.08 -21.47
CA ALA A 224 22.77 12.29 -21.62
C ALA A 224 23.47 11.06 -22.23
N ALA A 225 23.03 9.85 -21.89
CA ALA A 225 23.52 8.62 -22.52
C ALA A 225 23.18 8.56 -24.01
N LEU A 226 21.98 9.01 -24.42
CA LEU A 226 21.57 9.11 -25.82
C LEU A 226 22.46 10.09 -26.60
N SER A 227 22.68 11.29 -26.06
CA SER A 227 23.55 12.30 -26.69
C SER A 227 24.98 11.78 -26.84
N LYS A 228 25.54 11.14 -25.80
CA LYS A 228 26.86 10.51 -25.87
C LYS A 228 26.93 9.39 -26.89
N ALA A 229 25.91 8.53 -26.97
CA ALA A 229 25.82 7.45 -27.94
C ALA A 229 25.73 7.97 -29.38
N GLU A 230 24.95 9.03 -29.61
CA GLU A 230 24.82 9.68 -30.92
C GLU A 230 26.12 10.37 -31.34
N ALA A 231 26.79 11.07 -30.42
CA ALA A 231 28.09 11.69 -30.68
C ALA A 231 29.18 10.65 -30.99
N LYS A 232 29.24 9.55 -30.22
CA LYS A 232 30.16 8.43 -30.53
C LYS A 232 29.88 7.85 -31.90
N ARG A 233 28.60 7.64 -32.24
CA ARG A 233 28.20 7.12 -33.55
C ARG A 233 28.57 8.08 -34.68
N ALA A 234 28.31 9.38 -34.52
CA ALA A 234 28.65 10.39 -35.52
C ALA A 234 30.16 10.43 -35.78
N LYS A 235 30.99 10.42 -34.73
CA LYS A 235 32.47 10.36 -34.85
C LYS A 235 32.94 9.09 -35.57
N LEU A 236 32.30 7.95 -35.27
CA LEU A 236 32.61 6.70 -35.96
C LEU A 236 32.14 6.66 -37.41
N GLN A 237 31.17 7.49 -37.79
CA GLN A 237 30.64 7.62 -39.15
C GLN A 237 31.47 8.61 -39.98
N GLU A 238 31.97 9.68 -39.37
CA GLU A 238 32.86 10.64 -40.01
C GLU A 238 34.20 9.99 -40.42
N LEU A 239 34.71 9.07 -39.59
CA LEU A 239 35.93 8.30 -39.85
C LEU A 239 35.65 6.95 -40.55
N GLU A 240 34.48 6.78 -41.19
CA GLU A 240 34.20 5.55 -41.94
C GLU A 240 35.12 5.41 -43.16
N GLY A 241 35.78 4.26 -43.28
CA GLY A 241 36.65 3.94 -44.41
C GLY A 241 38.12 4.28 -44.21
N THR A 242 38.50 4.97 -43.13
CA THR A 242 39.91 5.21 -42.76
C THR A 242 40.43 4.13 -41.82
N GLU A 243 41.75 3.88 -41.84
CA GLU A 243 42.41 2.96 -40.90
C GLU A 243 42.26 3.43 -39.46
N GLU A 244 42.27 4.75 -39.26
CA GLU A 244 42.04 5.40 -37.96
C GLU A 244 40.64 5.12 -37.42
N GLY A 245 39.61 5.12 -38.27
CA GLY A 245 38.25 4.76 -37.88
C GLY A 245 38.14 3.31 -37.44
N ALA A 246 38.82 2.38 -38.14
CA ALA A 246 38.87 0.97 -37.74
C ALA A 246 39.61 0.77 -36.40
N ALA A 247 40.72 1.48 -36.19
CA ALA A 247 41.45 1.48 -34.93
C ALA A 247 40.59 2.04 -33.78
N LEU A 248 39.91 3.16 -33.98
CA LEU A 248 39.04 3.80 -32.98
C LEU A 248 37.86 2.89 -32.61
N ARG A 249 37.25 2.19 -33.58
CA ARG A 249 36.20 1.19 -33.31
C ARG A 249 36.72 0.05 -32.44
N ARG A 250 37.90 -0.48 -32.74
CA ARG A 250 38.54 -1.54 -31.94
C ARG A 250 38.83 -1.06 -30.52
N GLN A 251 39.41 0.13 -30.36
CA GLN A 251 39.68 0.73 -29.05
C GLN A 251 38.39 0.93 -28.24
N GLN A 252 37.34 1.50 -28.83
CA GLN A 252 36.05 1.68 -28.15
C GLN A 252 35.40 0.34 -27.78
N ALA A 253 35.51 -0.69 -28.64
CA ALA A 253 35.00 -2.03 -28.37
C ALA A 253 35.75 -2.69 -27.19
N LEU A 254 37.08 -2.57 -27.15
CA LEU A 254 37.90 -3.06 -26.05
C LEU A 254 37.60 -2.33 -24.74
N GLN A 255 37.52 -0.99 -24.77
CA GLN A 255 37.13 -0.19 -23.60
C GLN A 255 35.73 -0.59 -23.08
N ALA A 256 34.76 -0.80 -23.98
CA ALA A 256 33.43 -1.26 -23.60
C ALA A 256 33.45 -2.69 -23.03
N ALA A 257 34.28 -3.59 -23.57
CA ALA A 257 34.47 -4.92 -23.02
C ALA A 257 35.09 -4.87 -21.61
N MET A 258 36.13 -4.06 -21.41
CA MET A 258 36.75 -3.84 -20.11
C MET A 258 35.76 -3.25 -19.10
N ALA A 259 34.95 -2.28 -19.50
CA ALA A 259 33.90 -1.71 -18.65
C ALA A 259 32.85 -2.76 -18.25
N ARG A 260 32.45 -3.65 -19.17
CA ARG A 260 31.54 -4.76 -18.86
C ARG A 260 32.17 -5.78 -17.90
N VAL A 261 33.45 -6.13 -18.10
CA VAL A 261 34.20 -7.03 -17.19
C VAL A 261 34.28 -6.43 -15.79
N LYS A 262 34.49 -5.11 -15.70
CA LYS A 262 34.44 -4.34 -14.44
C LYS A 262 33.03 -4.30 -13.80
N GLY A 263 32.01 -4.79 -14.48
CA GLY A 263 30.62 -4.81 -13.99
C GLY A 263 29.82 -3.55 -14.31
N GLU A 264 30.34 -2.64 -15.12
CA GLU A 264 29.62 -1.43 -15.53
C GLU A 264 28.58 -1.74 -16.63
N ARG A 265 27.34 -1.27 -16.45
CA ARG A 265 26.26 -1.47 -17.43
C ARG A 265 26.40 -0.47 -18.58
N VAL A 266 27.12 -0.88 -19.62
CA VAL A 266 27.34 -0.09 -20.84
C VAL A 266 26.03 0.14 -21.60
N LEU A 267 25.65 1.42 -21.76
CA LEU A 267 24.38 1.85 -22.35
C LEU A 267 24.65 2.74 -23.58
N ASP A 268 25.17 2.15 -24.66
CA ASP A 268 25.68 2.88 -25.83
C ASP A 268 24.77 2.77 -27.09
N ASP A 269 23.73 1.92 -27.10
CA ASP A 269 22.87 1.74 -28.28
C ASP A 269 21.79 2.82 -28.40
N PRO A 270 21.85 3.76 -29.38
CA PRO A 270 20.92 4.87 -29.46
C PRO A 270 19.47 4.41 -29.68
N LYS A 271 19.25 3.35 -30.47
CA LYS A 271 17.91 2.78 -30.72
C LYS A 271 17.28 2.23 -29.43
N LEU A 272 18.06 1.57 -28.56
CA LEU A 272 17.55 1.01 -27.31
C LEU A 272 17.29 2.10 -26.27
N ILE A 273 18.16 3.10 -26.18
CA ILE A 273 18.00 4.23 -25.27
C ILE A 273 16.74 5.03 -25.65
N ARG A 274 16.50 5.30 -26.93
CA ARG A 274 15.25 5.92 -27.42
C ARG A 274 14.01 5.11 -27.04
N LYS A 275 14.04 3.78 -27.19
CA LYS A 275 12.94 2.90 -26.75
C LYS A 275 12.73 2.95 -25.23
N ALA A 276 13.81 3.03 -24.45
CA ALA A 276 13.73 3.16 -23.00
C ALA A 276 13.08 4.49 -22.58
N LEU A 277 13.50 5.61 -23.17
CA LEU A 277 12.90 6.92 -22.93
C LEU A 277 11.40 6.94 -23.27
N LYS A 278 11.01 6.35 -24.41
CA LYS A 278 9.58 6.22 -24.78
C LYS A 278 8.78 5.41 -23.78
N ARG A 279 9.35 4.34 -23.21
CA ARG A 279 8.68 3.55 -22.15
C ARG A 279 8.50 4.36 -20.87
N GLU A 280 9.53 5.11 -20.46
CA GLU A 280 9.45 6.00 -19.30
C GLU A 280 8.40 7.11 -19.49
N GLN A 281 8.40 7.74 -20.66
CA GLN A 281 7.38 8.74 -21.00
C GLN A 281 5.97 8.14 -20.94
N LYS A 282 5.75 6.95 -21.51
CA LYS A 282 4.45 6.26 -21.42
C LYS A 282 4.08 5.90 -19.98
N GLN A 283 5.04 5.50 -19.15
CA GLN A 283 4.79 5.22 -17.73
C GLN A 283 4.39 6.49 -16.98
N LYS A 284 5.10 7.60 -17.19
CA LYS A 284 4.76 8.92 -16.64
C LYS A 284 3.40 9.41 -17.10
N GLN A 285 3.05 9.22 -18.37
CA GLN A 285 1.71 9.55 -18.89
C GLN A 285 0.62 8.71 -18.22
N LYS A 286 0.85 7.40 -18.02
CA LYS A 286 -0.11 6.54 -17.32
C LYS A 286 -0.28 6.92 -15.86
N SER A 287 0.81 7.21 -15.15
CA SER A 287 0.73 7.64 -13.75
C SER A 287 0.07 9.01 -13.64
N ALA A 288 0.38 9.96 -14.52
CA ALA A 288 -0.27 11.27 -14.57
C ALA A 288 -1.78 11.16 -14.82
N LYS A 289 -2.20 10.34 -15.79
CA LYS A 289 -3.63 10.07 -16.05
C LYS A 289 -4.33 9.43 -14.84
N ALA A 290 -3.73 8.41 -14.25
CA ALA A 290 -4.27 7.76 -13.06
C ALA A 290 -4.38 8.73 -11.87
N TRP A 291 -3.43 9.64 -11.71
CA TRP A 291 -3.48 10.64 -10.65
C TRP A 291 -4.56 11.70 -10.91
N ALA A 292 -4.69 12.15 -12.16
CA ALA A 292 -5.78 13.04 -12.57
C ALA A 292 -7.17 12.40 -12.36
N GLU A 293 -7.33 11.12 -12.69
CA GLU A 293 -8.58 10.38 -12.43
C GLU A 293 -8.88 10.25 -10.93
N ARG A 294 -7.86 9.99 -10.10
CA ARG A 294 -8.03 9.97 -8.63
C ARG A 294 -8.46 11.31 -8.08
N ASN A 295 -7.86 12.41 -8.55
CA ASN A 295 -8.22 13.76 -8.10
C ASN A 295 -9.65 14.10 -8.53
N LYS A 296 -10.03 13.79 -9.77
CA LYS A 296 -11.42 13.95 -10.25
C LYS A 296 -12.42 13.13 -9.43
N ALA A 297 -12.10 11.87 -9.10
CA ALA A 297 -12.95 11.03 -8.27
C ALA A 297 -13.10 11.62 -6.84
N ALA A 298 -12.00 12.11 -6.26
CA ALA A 298 -12.03 12.77 -4.96
C ALA A 298 -12.88 14.06 -4.98
N GLU A 299 -12.74 14.89 -6.01
CA GLU A 299 -13.56 16.09 -6.20
C GLU A 299 -15.04 15.77 -6.42
N ALA A 300 -15.35 14.76 -7.23
CA ALA A 300 -16.71 14.30 -7.47
C ALA A 300 -17.36 13.82 -6.16
N ALA A 301 -16.66 12.99 -5.37
CA ALA A 301 -17.13 12.54 -4.07
C ALA A 301 -17.36 13.71 -3.09
N ARG A 302 -16.47 14.72 -3.08
CA ARG A 302 -16.65 15.94 -2.28
C ARG A 302 -17.88 16.72 -2.74
N LYS A 303 -18.06 16.91 -4.04
CA LYS A 303 -19.22 17.62 -4.63
C LYS A 303 -20.53 16.89 -4.32
N GLU A 304 -20.57 15.57 -4.46
CA GLU A 304 -21.75 14.77 -4.14
C GLU A 304 -22.13 14.89 -2.66
N GLN A 305 -21.15 14.85 -1.75
CA GLN A 305 -21.41 15.07 -0.33
C GLN A 305 -21.90 16.49 -0.04
N GLN A 306 -21.36 17.49 -0.71
CA GLN A 306 -21.82 18.88 -0.59
C GLN A 306 -23.24 19.04 -1.13
N GLN A 307 -23.57 18.44 -2.28
CA GLN A 307 -24.91 18.42 -2.86
C GLN A 307 -25.92 17.74 -1.93
N LYS A 308 -25.60 16.56 -1.40
CA LYS A 308 -26.46 15.89 -0.41
C LYS A 308 -26.72 16.77 0.82
N ARG A 309 -25.73 17.55 1.27
CA ARG A 309 -25.92 18.49 2.38
C ARG A 309 -26.80 19.67 1.97
N SER A 310 -26.59 20.27 0.80
CA SER A 310 -27.44 21.36 0.31
C SER A 310 -28.89 20.90 0.15
N ASP A 311 -29.11 19.72 -0.40
CA ASP A 311 -30.44 19.17 -0.64
C ASP A 311 -31.17 18.85 0.67
N ASN A 312 -30.46 18.29 1.66
CA ASN A 312 -31.03 18.09 2.99
C ASN A 312 -31.35 19.42 3.69
N LEU A 313 -30.52 20.46 3.52
CA LEU A 313 -30.79 21.78 4.08
C LEU A 313 -31.97 22.47 3.39
N THR A 314 -32.08 22.37 2.05
CA THR A 314 -33.21 22.93 1.31
C THR A 314 -34.50 22.18 1.65
N ALA A 315 -34.47 20.85 1.74
CA ALA A 315 -35.62 20.05 2.20
C ALA A 315 -36.06 20.45 3.61
N ARG A 316 -35.12 20.65 4.55
CA ARG A 316 -35.45 21.16 5.91
C ARG A 316 -36.06 22.56 5.88
N LYS A 317 -35.57 23.46 5.01
CA LYS A 317 -36.14 24.80 4.84
C LYS A 317 -37.56 24.73 4.27
N LYS A 318 -37.79 23.92 3.24
CA LYS A 318 -39.12 23.69 2.63
C LYS A 318 -40.10 23.10 3.64
N ALA A 319 -39.73 22.04 4.35
CA ALA A 319 -40.57 21.44 5.40
C ALA A 319 -40.92 22.44 6.53
N LYS A 320 -39.99 23.34 6.90
CA LYS A 320 -40.30 24.43 7.85
C LYS A 320 -41.28 25.43 7.26
N ALA A 321 -41.15 25.80 5.99
CA ALA A 321 -42.07 26.70 5.31
C ALA A 321 -43.47 26.08 5.20
N GLU A 322 -43.57 24.83 4.75
CA GLU A 322 -44.81 24.06 4.66
C GLU A 322 -45.49 23.93 6.04
N ARG A 323 -44.74 23.63 7.11
CA ARG A 323 -45.31 23.63 8.47
C ARG A 323 -45.85 24.99 8.90
N ARG A 324 -45.23 26.10 8.48
CA ARG A 324 -45.75 27.45 8.74
C ARG A 324 -47.02 27.73 7.93
N ILE A 325 -47.06 27.31 6.67
CA ILE A 325 -48.23 27.42 5.79
C ILE A 325 -49.38 26.58 6.35
N ALA A 326 -49.17 25.29 6.63
CA ALA A 326 -50.17 24.39 7.21
C ALA A 326 -50.70 24.89 8.56
N LYS A 327 -49.85 25.51 9.41
CA LYS A 327 -50.33 26.16 10.65
C LYS A 327 -51.22 27.38 10.37
N ARG A 328 -50.90 28.18 9.35
CA ARG A 328 -51.73 29.33 8.93
C ARG A 328 -53.06 28.85 8.35
N GLU A 329 -53.04 27.87 7.45
CA GLU A 329 -54.23 27.26 6.87
C GLU A 329 -55.10 26.59 7.93
N LYS A 330 -54.52 25.83 8.87
CA LYS A 330 -55.28 25.23 9.98
C LYS A 330 -55.92 26.28 10.88
N LYS A 331 -55.27 27.44 11.08
CA LYS A 331 -55.87 28.58 11.81
C LYS A 331 -56.99 29.24 10.99
N LEU A 332 -56.80 29.37 9.68
CA LEU A 332 -57.80 29.95 8.77
C LEU A 332 -59.04 29.04 8.61
N MET A 333 -58.83 27.72 8.61
CA MET A 333 -59.88 26.70 8.43
C MET A 333 -60.54 26.26 9.74
N ARG A 334 -60.03 26.70 10.91
CA ARG A 334 -60.65 26.46 12.22
C ARG A 334 -61.97 27.24 12.29
N PRO A 335 -63.12 26.58 12.51
CA PRO A 335 -64.37 27.29 12.73
C PRO A 335 -64.24 28.16 13.98
N GLY A 336 -64.46 29.46 13.85
CA GLY A 336 -64.58 30.36 15.00
C GLY A 336 -65.89 30.13 15.75
N PHE A 337 -66.09 30.88 16.84
CA PHE A 337 -67.30 30.88 17.67
C PHE A 337 -68.58 31.22 16.87
N GLU A 338 -68.46 31.86 15.70
CA GLU A 338 -69.58 32.23 14.82
C GLU A 338 -69.72 31.31 13.58
N GLY A 339 -68.99 30.19 13.53
CA GLY A 339 -68.99 29.31 12.36
C GLY A 339 -68.21 29.88 11.17
N ARG A 340 -67.91 29.01 10.19
CA ARG A 340 -67.23 29.38 8.95
C ARG A 340 -68.16 30.34 8.19
N ARG A 341 -67.88 31.65 8.19
CA ARG A 341 -68.55 32.61 7.30
C ARG A 341 -68.30 32.12 5.87
N GLY A 342 -69.30 31.41 5.32
CA GLY A 342 -69.35 31.05 3.93
C GLY A 342 -69.15 32.32 3.13
N SER A 343 -68.34 32.21 2.08
CA SER A 343 -68.25 33.22 1.04
C SER A 343 -69.65 33.73 0.71
N THR A 344 -69.92 34.99 1.04
CA THR A 344 -71.00 35.73 0.39
C THR A 344 -70.65 35.75 -1.09
N VAL A 345 -71.41 34.98 -1.86
CA VAL A 345 -71.47 35.09 -3.31
C VAL A 345 -72.10 36.45 -3.60
N ASN A 346 -71.35 37.32 -4.28
CA ASN A 346 -71.83 38.49 -5.02
C ASN A 346 -70.98 38.62 -6.28
#